data_AF-A0ABD6AQH0-F1
#
_entry.id   AF-A0ABD6AQH0-F1
#
_cell.length_a   1.000
_cell.length_b   1.000
_cell.length_c   1.000
_cell.angle_alpha   90.00
_cell.angle_beta   90.00
_cell.angle_gamma   90.00
#
_symmetry.space_group_name_H-M   'P 1'
#
loop_
_entity.id
_entity.type
_entity.pdbx_description
1 polymer ?
#
loop_
_entity_poly.entity_id
_entity_poly.type
_entity_poly.pdbx_seq_one_letter_code
_entity_poly.pdbx_strand_id
1 'polypeptide(L)' 'MVFDSRTDLRATYDALPDRFAASDVTRVSGSRRHLLVRFFAESSDFDCTMVSENPLCAAKGASTGDD' A
#
# COMPACT_ATOMS: atom_id res chain seq x y z
N MET A 1 -13.15 8.28 -10.48
CA MET A 1 -13.45 7.64 -9.19
C MET A 1 -12.73 6.30 -9.24
N VAL A 2 -11.59 6.14 -8.56
CA VAL A 2 -10.62 5.05 -8.87
C VAL A 2 -10.70 3.85 -7.92
N PHE A 3 -11.43 4.00 -6.82
CA PHE A 3 -11.85 2.90 -5.95
C PHE A 3 -13.32 3.12 -5.66
N ASP A 4 -14.17 2.19 -6.10
CA ASP A 4 -15.61 2.23 -5.84
C ASP A 4 -15.94 1.62 -4.47
N SER A 5 -15.00 0.90 -3.85
CA SER A 5 -15.24 0.18 -2.60
C SER A 5 -13.96 -0.09 -1.81
N ARG A 6 -14.09 -0.17 -0.48
CA ARG A 6 -13.01 -0.56 0.46
C ARG A 6 -12.43 -1.94 0.12
N THR A 7 -13.25 -2.83 -0.42
CA THR A 7 -12.86 -4.16 -0.91
C THR A 7 -11.80 -4.07 -2.02
N ASP A 8 -11.92 -3.11 -2.93
CA ASP A 8 -11.00 -2.91 -4.04
C ASP A 8 -9.62 -2.42 -3.55
N LEU A 9 -9.65 -1.52 -2.55
CA LEU A 9 -8.48 -1.07 -1.80
C LEU A 9 -7.79 -2.22 -1.07
N ARG A 10 -8.57 -3.07 -0.38
CA ARG A 10 -8.03 -4.24 0.33
C ARG A 10 -7.41 -5.25 -0.62
N ALA A 11 -8.07 -5.55 -1.74
CA ALA A 11 -7.54 -6.45 -2.77
C ALA A 11 -6.26 -5.89 -3.42
N THR A 12 -6.19 -4.57 -3.62
CA THR A 12 -4.96 -3.91 -4.09
C THR A 12 -3.84 -4.08 -3.08
N TYR A 13 -4.10 -3.84 -1.80
CA TYR A 13 -3.12 -4.01 -0.73
C TYR A 13 -2.64 -5.47 -0.58
N ASP A 14 -3.56 -6.43 -0.71
CA ASP A 14 -3.26 -7.86 -0.61
C ASP A 14 -2.35 -8.34 -1.75
N ALA A 15 -2.58 -7.83 -2.97
CA ALA A 15 -1.76 -8.12 -4.14
C ALA A 15 -0.36 -7.47 -4.10
N LEU A 16 -0.10 -6.53 -3.17
CA LEU A 16 1.20 -5.89 -3.05
C LEU A 16 2.19 -6.75 -2.24
N PRO A 17 3.49 -6.70 -2.58
CA PRO A 17 4.53 -7.37 -1.80
C PRO A 17 4.60 -6.84 -0.35
N ASP A 18 5.26 -7.57 0.54
CA ASP A 18 5.52 -7.12 1.93
C ASP A 18 6.18 -5.75 2.02
N ARG A 19 6.99 -5.39 1.03
CA ARG A 19 7.52 -4.06 0.88
C ARG A 19 7.14 -3.53 -0.49
N PHE A 20 6.33 -2.47 -0.50
CA PHE A 20 5.80 -1.91 -1.73
C PHE A 20 6.09 -0.42 -1.83
N ALA A 21 6.41 0.00 -3.05
CA ALA A 21 6.59 1.39 -3.41
C ALA A 21 5.42 1.88 -4.25
N ALA A 22 5.40 3.19 -4.50
CA ALA A 22 4.45 3.78 -5.43
C ALA A 22 4.53 3.14 -6.84
N SER A 23 5.64 2.50 -7.21
CA SER A 23 5.81 1.82 -8.50
C SER A 23 5.18 0.44 -8.58
N ASP A 24 4.98 -0.22 -7.44
CA ASP A 24 4.30 -1.52 -7.38
C ASP A 24 2.78 -1.39 -7.50
N VAL A 25 2.25 -0.19 -7.22
CA VAL A 25 0.83 0.11 -7.37
C VAL A 25 0.50 0.31 -8.85
N THR A 26 -0.01 -0.74 -9.49
CA THR A 26 -0.39 -0.76 -10.91
C THR A 26 -1.81 -0.29 -11.19
N ARG A 27 -2.65 -0.23 -10.15
CA ARG A 27 -4.08 0.09 -10.28
C ARG A 27 -4.37 1.58 -10.49
N VAL A 28 -3.42 2.45 -10.17
CA VAL A 28 -3.51 3.90 -10.40
C VAL A 28 -2.21 4.46 -10.96
N SER A 29 -2.30 5.49 -11.81
CA SER A 29 -1.12 6.11 -12.44
C SER A 29 -0.80 7.49 -11.86
N GLY A 30 0.46 7.92 -12.05
CA GLY A 30 0.91 9.29 -11.81
C GLY A 30 1.14 9.63 -10.33
N SER A 31 0.54 10.70 -9.83
CA SER A 31 0.69 11.15 -8.43
C SER A 31 -0.18 10.34 -7.44
N ARG A 32 -1.23 9.65 -7.92
CA ARG A 32 -2.19 8.95 -7.06
C ARG A 32 -1.61 7.73 -6.36
N ARG A 33 -0.65 7.04 -6.98
CA ARG A 33 0.09 5.92 -6.38
C ARG A 33 0.86 6.34 -5.12
N HIS A 34 1.44 7.55 -5.12
CA HIS A 34 2.11 8.09 -3.93
C HIS A 34 1.11 8.39 -2.81
N LEU A 35 -0.05 8.95 -3.14
CA LEU A 35 -1.11 9.18 -2.18
C LEU A 35 -1.63 7.87 -1.58
N LEU A 36 -1.72 6.80 -2.37
CA LEU A 36 -2.12 5.48 -1.85
C LEU A 36 -1.12 4.89 -0.88
N VAL A 37 0.16 4.86 -1.23
CA VAL A 37 1.21 4.32 -0.34
C VAL A 37 1.21 5.08 0.98
N ARG A 38 1.11 6.41 0.92
CA ARG A 38 1.00 7.25 2.11
C ARG A 38 -0.29 6.98 2.89
N PHE A 39 -1.43 6.89 2.19
CA PHE A 39 -2.72 6.59 2.80
C PHE A 39 -2.72 5.24 3.53
N PHE A 40 -2.12 4.21 2.95
CA PHE A 40 -1.98 2.91 3.59
C PHE A 40 -1.16 3.03 4.89
N ALA A 41 0.01 3.68 4.82
CA ALA A 41 0.88 3.86 5.99
C ALA A 41 0.30 4.79 7.08
N GLU A 42 -0.54 5.76 6.72
CA GLU A 42 -1.23 6.65 7.66
C GLU A 42 -2.53 6.04 8.21
N SER A 43 -3.08 5.01 7.55
CA SER A 43 -4.35 4.39 7.93
C SER A 43 -4.14 3.19 8.85
N SER A 44 -4.70 3.26 10.05
CA SER A 44 -4.73 2.12 11.00
C SER A 44 -5.56 0.91 10.53
N ASP A 45 -6.25 1.00 9.39
CA ASP A 45 -6.96 -0.15 8.79
C ASP A 45 -6.02 -1.13 8.08
N PHE A 46 -4.82 -0.67 7.75
CA PHE A 46 -3.79 -1.43 7.07
C PHE A 46 -2.64 -1.64 8.04
N ASP A 47 -2.26 -2.91 8.21
CA ASP A 47 -1.12 -3.28 9.03
C ASP A 47 0.16 -3.00 8.22
N CYS A 48 0.47 -1.73 7.98
CA CYS A 48 1.68 -1.33 7.27
C CYS A 48 2.19 0.01 7.80
N THR A 49 3.50 0.23 7.65
CA THR A 49 4.17 1.43 8.13
C THR A 49 5.02 2.02 7.02
N MET A 50 5.19 3.34 7.05
CA MET A 50 6.11 4.02 6.13
C MET A 50 7.54 3.71 6.56
N VAL A 51 8.31 3.06 5.68
CA VAL A 51 9.71 2.68 5.95
C VAL A 51 10.71 3.56 5.20
N SER A 52 10.26 4.30 4.19
CA SER A 52 11.08 5.26 3.47
C SER A 52 10.22 6.35 2.82
N GLU A 53 10.71 7.59 2.84
CA GLU A 53 10.02 8.75 2.27
C GLU A 53 10.52 9.11 0.86
N ASN A 54 11.77 8.76 0.52
CA ASN A 54 12.35 9.04 -0.80
C ASN A 54 13.39 7.97 -1.19
N PRO A 55 13.01 6.94 -1.96
CA PRO A 55 11.70 6.72 -2.58
C PRO A 55 10.61 6.35 -1.56
N LEU A 56 9.36 6.78 -1.82
CA LEU A 56 8.22 6.55 -0.93
C LEU A 56 7.83 5.06 -0.91
N CYS A 57 8.12 4.40 0.21
CA CYS A 57 7.94 2.96 0.42
C CYS A 57 7.25 2.68 1.76
N ALA A 58 6.32 1.73 1.73
CA ALA A 58 5.70 1.17 2.92
C ALA A 58 6.05 -0.32 3.04
N ALA A 59 6.08 -0.80 4.27
CA ALA A 59 6.21 -2.22 4.56
C ALA A 59 5.00 -2.69 5.34
N LYS A 60 4.41 -3.82 4.94
CA LYS A 60 3.40 -4.53 5.70
C LYS A 60 4.04 -4.97 7.02
N GLY A 61 3.36 -4.67 8.11
CA GLY A 61 3.67 -5.22 9.41
C GLY A 61 3.55 -6.73 9.27
N ALA A 62 4.63 -7.41 9.65
CA ALA A 62 4.65 -8.85 9.61
C ALA A 62 3.60 -9.37 10.60
N SER A 63 2.43 -9.75 10.08
CA SER A 63 1.98 -11.09 10.40
C SER A 63 2.98 -11.99 9.71
N THR A 64 4.05 -12.34 10.43
CA THR A 64 5.04 -13.32 10.01
C THR A 64 4.30 -14.44 9.29
N GLY A 65 4.53 -14.58 7.98
CA GLY A 65 4.31 -15.86 7.33
C GLY A 65 5.29 -16.82 8.00
N ASP A 66 4.80 -17.49 9.02
CA ASP A 66 5.42 -18.67 9.60
C ASP A 66 4.74 -19.88 8.96
N ASP A 67 5.60 -20.76 8.43
CA ASP A 67 5.43 -22.07 7.77
C ASP A 67 5.01 -22.12 6.28
#